data_AF-A0A5E6PWN0-F1
#
_entry.id   AF-A0A5E6PWN0-F1
#
_cell.length_a   1.000
_cell.length_b   1.000
_cell.length_c   1.000
_cell.angle_alpha   90.00
_cell.angle_beta   90.00
_cell.angle_gamma   90.00
#
_symmetry.space_group_name_H-M   'P 1'
#
loop_
_entity.id
_entity.type
_entity.pdbx_description
1 polymer ?
#
loop_
_entity_poly.entity_id
_entity_poly.type
_entity_poly.pdbx_seq_one_letter_code
_entity_poly.pdbx_strand_id
1 'polypeptide(L)'
;MTKWKLALVGLVSLSLAACENAPSYEFEGTYFITEGEDCTVPESAEDSEKYFLEITKKVHNGSVSYSAKLPSVAKAEMPITSVQNASPSKDNELTFNFTHAKVTGAVPGNSKMSFEISVVPNKNKENHLWLTKQKAIMVRDEKVTEYDVLDNLRRFFELGKVGACLRKGTAEG
;
A
#
# COMPACT_ATOMS: atom_id res chain seq x y z
N MET A 1 31.28 1.72 62.00
CA MET A 1 30.29 2.73 61.52
C MET A 1 30.77 3.13 60.13
N THR A 2 30.03 3.09 59.03
CA THR A 2 28.58 3.09 58.82
C THR A 2 28.35 2.44 57.45
N LYS A 3 27.50 1.42 57.41
CA LYS A 3 26.94 0.83 56.18
C LYS A 3 26.02 1.87 55.56
N TRP A 4 26.02 2.07 54.24
CA TRP A 4 24.80 2.48 53.52
C TRP A 4 24.68 1.69 52.22
N LYS A 5 23.63 0.86 52.19
CA LYS A 5 23.14 0.14 51.03
C LYS A 5 22.24 1.09 50.26
N LEU A 6 22.56 1.39 49.02
CA LEU A 6 21.61 1.95 48.06
C LEU A 6 21.33 0.85 47.03
N ALA A 7 20.28 0.09 47.30
CA ALA A 7 19.66 -0.77 46.30
C ALA A 7 18.83 0.15 45.38
N LEU A 8 19.37 0.45 44.20
CA LEU A 8 18.56 1.01 43.11
C LEU A 8 17.61 -0.10 42.64
N VAL A 9 16.36 -0.05 43.08
CA VAL A 9 15.26 -0.78 42.46
C VAL A 9 14.92 -0.04 41.17
N GLY A 10 15.66 -0.36 40.11
CA GLY A 10 15.27 -0.01 38.76
C GLY A 10 14.10 -0.91 38.35
N LEU A 11 12.88 -0.47 38.64
CA LEU A 11 11.70 -0.96 37.94
C LEU A 11 11.83 -0.52 36.48
N VAL A 12 12.48 -1.36 35.69
CA VAL A 12 12.34 -1.34 34.24
C VAL A 12 10.88 -1.66 33.99
N SER A 13 10.07 -0.62 33.80
CA SER A 13 8.75 -0.75 33.21
C SER A 13 8.94 -1.38 31.84
N LEU A 14 8.87 -2.71 31.80
CA LEU A 14 8.61 -3.48 30.60
C LEU A 14 7.26 -2.97 30.09
N SER A 15 7.31 -1.98 29.21
CA SER A 15 6.20 -1.57 28.38
C SER A 15 5.61 -2.85 27.81
N LEU A 16 4.36 -3.10 28.21
CA LEU A 16 3.56 -4.25 27.84
C LEU A 16 3.77 -4.51 26.36
N ALA A 17 4.43 -5.64 26.09
CA ALA A 17 4.41 -6.25 24.79
C ALA A 17 2.93 -6.47 24.44
N ALA A 18 2.36 -5.54 23.67
CA ALA A 18 1.26 -5.84 22.77
C ALA A 18 1.83 -6.72 21.64
N CYS A 19 2.32 -7.90 22.02
CA CYS A 19 2.68 -8.99 21.16
C CYS A 19 1.45 -9.89 21.12
N GLU A 20 0.48 -9.54 20.30
CA GLU A 20 -0.46 -10.52 19.78
C GLU A 20 -1.05 -9.94 18.49
N ASN A 21 -0.57 -10.50 17.37
CA ASN A 21 -0.98 -10.22 15.99
C ASN A 21 -0.48 -8.92 15.35
N ALA A 22 0.79 -8.56 15.58
CA ALA A 22 1.46 -7.72 14.58
C ALA A 22 1.54 -8.52 13.27
N PRO A 23 1.11 -7.98 12.12
CA PRO A 23 1.28 -8.67 10.84
C PRO A 23 2.76 -9.01 10.64
N SER A 24 3.04 -10.20 10.10
CA SER A 24 4.41 -10.69 9.99
C SER A 24 5.28 -9.85 9.05
N TYR A 25 4.67 -8.91 8.31
CA TYR A 25 5.34 -7.99 7.41
C TYR A 25 4.99 -6.53 7.74
N GLU A 26 5.99 -5.65 7.72
CA GLU A 26 5.81 -4.21 7.94
C GLU A 26 5.51 -3.49 6.60
N PHE A 27 4.22 -3.38 6.30
CA PHE A 27 3.76 -2.74 5.06
C PHE A 27 3.95 -1.24 4.99
N GLU A 28 4.10 -0.54 6.12
CA GLU A 28 4.18 0.93 6.12
C GLU A 28 5.37 1.45 5.33
N GLY A 29 5.13 2.36 4.39
CA GLY A 29 6.17 3.01 3.60
C GLY A 29 5.69 3.51 2.25
N THR A 30 6.62 4.10 1.52
CA THR A 30 6.44 4.65 0.17
C THR A 30 6.99 3.66 -0.84
N TYR A 31 6.21 3.28 -1.86
CA TYR A 31 6.59 2.24 -2.81
C TYR A 31 6.66 2.76 -4.25
N PHE A 32 7.64 2.25 -5.00
CA PHE A 32 7.97 2.61 -6.38
C PHE A 32 7.85 1.39 -7.28
N ILE A 33 7.40 1.57 -8.52
CA ILE A 33 7.34 0.48 -9.50
C ILE A 33 8.76 0.06 -9.90
N THR A 34 8.93 -1.25 -10.06
CA THR A 34 10.13 -1.90 -10.61
C THR A 34 9.71 -2.94 -11.64
N GLU A 35 10.66 -3.35 -12.49
CA GLU A 35 10.41 -4.22 -13.65
C GLU A 35 10.91 -5.64 -13.41
N GLY A 36 10.21 -6.59 -14.04
CA GLY A 36 10.58 -7.99 -14.09
C GLY A 36 10.50 -8.75 -12.76
N GLU A 37 10.90 -10.01 -12.82
CA GLU A 37 11.05 -10.88 -11.63
C GLU A 37 12.14 -10.38 -10.68
N ASP A 38 13.18 -9.80 -11.26
CA ASP A 38 14.32 -9.26 -10.52
C ASP A 38 14.06 -7.86 -9.96
N CYS A 39 12.84 -7.33 -10.05
CA CYS A 39 12.47 -6.03 -9.48
C CYS A 39 13.51 -4.94 -9.80
N THR A 40 13.96 -4.90 -11.05
CA THR A 40 14.97 -3.95 -11.50
C THR A 40 14.38 -2.55 -11.53
N VAL A 41 15.19 -1.56 -11.17
CA VAL A 41 14.77 -0.17 -11.30
C VAL A 41 14.63 0.13 -12.80
N PRO A 42 13.50 0.71 -13.25
CA PRO A 42 13.33 1.06 -14.65
C PRO A 42 14.45 1.99 -15.11
N GLU A 43 14.98 1.81 -16.32
CA GLU A 43 16.10 2.62 -16.85
C GLU A 43 15.73 4.09 -17.10
N SER A 44 14.44 4.39 -17.23
CA SER A 44 13.92 5.74 -17.44
C SER A 44 13.74 6.48 -16.10
N ALA A 45 14.46 7.60 -15.94
CA ALA A 45 14.38 8.44 -14.75
C ALA A 45 12.96 8.95 -14.47
N GLU A 46 12.18 9.26 -15.51
CA GLU A 46 10.79 9.73 -15.40
C GLU A 46 9.80 8.67 -14.88
N ASP A 47 10.10 7.38 -15.07
CA ASP A 47 9.31 6.26 -14.55
C ASP A 47 9.74 5.84 -13.14
N SER A 48 11.03 6.05 -12.80
CA SER A 48 11.59 5.75 -11.49
C SER A 48 11.21 6.75 -10.38
N GLU A 49 10.91 8.00 -10.75
CA GLU A 49 10.64 9.09 -9.79
C GLU A 49 9.17 9.19 -9.35
N LYS A 50 8.25 8.49 -10.03
CA LYS A 50 6.83 8.51 -9.66
C LYS A 50 6.54 7.44 -8.65
N TYR A 51 6.70 7.83 -7.38
CA TYR A 51 6.13 7.14 -6.25
C TYR A 51 4.68 6.67 -6.55
N PHE A 52 4.45 5.36 -6.43
CA PHE A 52 3.24 4.68 -6.89
C PHE A 52 2.20 4.51 -5.78
N LEU A 53 2.61 3.98 -4.62
CA LEU A 53 1.71 3.53 -3.55
C LEU A 53 2.31 3.81 -2.16
N GLU A 54 1.63 4.58 -1.30
CA GLU A 54 2.06 4.80 0.10
C GLU A 54 1.09 4.09 0.98
N ILE A 55 1.64 3.30 1.88
CA ILE A 55 0.88 2.56 2.86
C ILE A 55 1.21 3.18 4.21
N THR A 56 0.20 3.65 4.93
CA THR A 56 0.32 4.18 6.29
C THR A 56 -0.27 3.19 7.28
N LYS A 57 0.44 2.88 8.35
CA LYS A 57 -0.07 2.05 9.44
C LYS A 57 -1.05 2.85 10.30
N LYS A 58 -2.15 2.22 10.68
CA LYS A 58 -3.17 2.74 11.59
C LYS A 58 -3.35 1.77 12.74
N VAL A 59 -3.10 2.24 13.96
CA VAL A 59 -3.30 1.46 15.19
C VAL A 59 -4.51 2.02 15.91
N HIS A 60 -5.53 1.20 16.13
CA HIS A 60 -6.73 1.58 16.87
C HIS A 60 -7.18 0.43 17.77
N ASN A 61 -7.38 0.70 19.06
CA ASN A 61 -7.79 -0.28 20.07
C ASN A 61 -7.00 -1.61 20.01
N GLY A 62 -5.67 -1.51 19.87
CA GLY A 62 -4.78 -2.68 19.78
C GLY A 62 -4.81 -3.43 18.44
N SER A 63 -5.68 -3.04 17.50
CA SER A 63 -5.74 -3.61 16.16
C SER A 63 -4.93 -2.78 15.16
N VAL A 64 -4.21 -3.47 14.28
CA VAL A 64 -3.46 -2.85 13.16
C VAL A 64 -4.27 -2.94 11.88
N SER A 65 -4.37 -1.81 11.19
CA SER A 65 -4.92 -1.70 9.83
C SER A 65 -4.07 -0.72 9.03
N TYR A 66 -4.30 -0.62 7.73
CA TYR A 66 -3.49 0.18 6.82
C TYR A 66 -4.36 1.01 5.91
N SER A 67 -3.96 2.27 5.65
CA SER A 67 -4.56 3.09 4.60
C SER A 67 -3.58 3.25 3.45
N ALA A 68 -4.08 3.42 2.23
CA ALA A 68 -3.24 3.60 1.06
C ALA A 68 -3.48 4.94 0.34
N LYS A 69 -2.44 5.47 -0.31
CA LYS A 69 -2.53 6.57 -1.27
C LYS A 69 -1.91 6.19 -2.62
N LEU A 70 -2.47 6.73 -3.70
CA LEU A 70 -1.98 6.59 -5.08
C LEU A 70 -1.70 7.96 -5.73
N PRO A 71 -0.54 8.58 -5.50
CA PRO A 71 -0.33 9.95 -5.97
C PRO A 71 -0.06 10.04 -7.47
N SER A 72 0.32 8.94 -8.10
CA SER A 72 0.39 8.81 -9.56
C SER A 72 -0.93 9.14 -10.26
N VAL A 73 -2.08 8.93 -9.60
CA VAL A 73 -3.41 9.20 -10.16
C VAL A 73 -3.93 10.61 -9.87
N ALA A 74 -3.22 11.41 -9.07
CA ALA A 74 -3.66 12.73 -8.63
C ALA A 74 -3.94 13.71 -9.79
N LYS A 75 -3.14 13.63 -10.88
CA LYS A 75 -3.28 14.52 -12.05
C LYS A 75 -4.53 14.23 -12.89
N ALA A 76 -5.16 13.07 -12.70
CA ALA A 76 -6.35 12.66 -13.44
C ALA A 76 -7.63 12.82 -12.61
N GLU A 77 -7.61 13.63 -11.54
CA GLU A 77 -8.72 13.86 -10.62
C GLU A 77 -9.32 12.57 -10.03
N MET A 78 -8.49 11.52 -9.96
CA MET A 78 -8.87 10.21 -9.45
C MET A 78 -8.79 10.17 -7.91
N PRO A 79 -9.55 9.28 -7.25
CA PRO A 79 -9.47 9.13 -5.80
C PRO A 79 -8.06 8.73 -5.37
N ILE A 80 -7.39 9.64 -4.65
CA ILE A 80 -5.99 9.47 -4.24
C ILE A 80 -5.88 8.56 -3.02
N THR A 81 -6.88 8.56 -2.12
CA THR A 81 -6.82 7.85 -0.84
C THR A 81 -7.83 6.69 -0.80
N SER A 82 -7.45 5.59 -0.16
CA SER A 82 -8.34 4.45 0.05
C SER A 82 -9.53 4.83 0.94
N VAL A 83 -10.74 4.36 0.58
CA VAL A 83 -11.99 4.68 1.31
C VAL A 83 -12.07 4.07 2.70
N GLN A 84 -11.34 2.95 2.90
CA GLN A 84 -11.33 2.19 4.14
C GLN A 84 -9.91 1.69 4.42
N ASN A 85 -9.63 1.44 5.69
CA ASN A 85 -8.40 0.76 6.06
C ASN A 85 -8.52 -0.73 5.70
N ALA A 86 -7.40 -1.33 5.28
CA ALA A 86 -7.27 -2.75 5.03
C ALA A 86 -6.55 -3.42 6.20
N SER A 87 -6.98 -4.63 6.56
CA SER A 87 -6.24 -5.51 7.46
C SER A 87 -5.64 -6.66 6.65
N PRO A 88 -4.41 -7.09 6.96
CA PRO A 88 -3.77 -8.21 6.25
C PRO A 88 -4.63 -9.48 6.31
N SER A 89 -4.75 -10.17 5.19
CA SER A 89 -5.33 -11.51 5.14
C SER A 89 -4.40 -12.54 5.81
N LYS A 90 -4.82 -13.80 5.89
CA LYS A 90 -3.97 -14.91 6.39
C LYS A 90 -2.68 -15.08 5.57
N ASP A 91 -2.70 -14.69 4.30
CA ASP A 91 -1.57 -14.78 3.38
C ASP A 91 -0.76 -13.48 3.33
N ASN A 92 -1.00 -12.55 4.27
CA ASN A 92 -0.45 -11.20 4.29
C ASN A 92 -0.82 -10.37 3.04
N GLU A 93 -2.02 -10.55 2.50
CA GLU A 93 -2.51 -9.69 1.42
C GLU A 93 -3.21 -8.46 1.99
N LEU A 94 -2.90 -7.28 1.45
CA LEU A 94 -3.65 -6.04 1.67
C LEU A 94 -4.39 -5.68 0.40
N THR A 95 -5.72 -5.54 0.50
CA THR A 95 -6.57 -5.04 -0.59
C THR A 95 -7.16 -3.69 -0.22
N PHE A 96 -6.86 -2.68 -1.03
CA PHE A 96 -7.31 -1.30 -0.88
C PHE A 96 -8.33 -0.94 -1.95
N ASN A 97 -9.39 -0.26 -1.55
CA ASN A 97 -10.41 0.28 -2.45
C ASN A 97 -10.32 1.79 -2.49
N PHE A 98 -10.37 2.37 -3.67
CA PHE A 98 -10.36 3.81 -3.93
C PHE A 98 -11.62 4.17 -4.70
N THR A 99 -12.43 5.10 -4.23
CA THR A 99 -13.69 5.47 -4.89
C THR A 99 -13.89 6.97 -4.82
N HIS A 100 -14.29 7.58 -5.92
CA HIS A 100 -14.73 8.97 -5.92
C HIS A 100 -16.19 9.04 -5.43
N ALA A 101 -16.43 9.68 -4.28
CA ALA A 101 -17.79 10.11 -3.94
C ALA A 101 -18.16 11.26 -4.89
N LYS A 102 -19.30 11.15 -5.56
CA LYS A 102 -19.84 12.11 -6.55
C LYS A 102 -19.51 13.57 -6.19
N VAL A 103 -18.84 14.33 -7.07
CA VAL A 103 -18.65 15.77 -6.86
C VAL A 103 -20.01 16.45 -7.00
N THR A 104 -20.52 17.08 -5.94
CA THR A 104 -21.67 17.99 -6.03
C THR A 104 -21.29 19.17 -6.93
N GLY A 105 -21.84 19.23 -8.15
CA GLY A 105 -21.64 20.32 -9.10
C GLY A 105 -21.14 19.93 -10.50
N ALA A 106 -20.82 18.65 -10.75
CA ALA A 106 -20.38 18.21 -12.07
C ALA A 106 -21.55 17.88 -13.02
N VAL A 107 -21.35 18.24 -14.29
CA VAL A 107 -22.17 18.07 -15.51
C VAL A 107 -23.00 16.77 -15.55
N PRO A 108 -24.20 16.75 -16.18
CA PRO A 108 -25.01 15.54 -16.31
C PRO A 108 -24.22 14.41 -17.01
N GLY A 109 -23.88 13.40 -16.22
CA GLY A 109 -23.12 12.22 -16.64
C GLY A 109 -22.58 11.53 -15.39
N ASN A 110 -23.33 10.55 -14.86
CA ASN A 110 -22.96 9.85 -13.62
C ASN A 110 -21.82 8.86 -13.88
N SER A 111 -20.64 9.35 -14.27
CA SER A 111 -19.46 8.50 -14.38
C SER A 111 -18.86 8.31 -12.98
N LYS A 112 -18.87 7.08 -12.47
CA LYS A 112 -18.15 6.72 -11.23
C LYS A 112 -16.94 5.88 -11.61
N MET A 113 -15.79 6.24 -11.07
CA MET A 113 -14.57 5.45 -11.21
C MET A 113 -14.12 4.99 -9.82
N SER A 114 -13.81 3.70 -9.71
CA SER A 114 -13.20 3.12 -8.51
C SER A 114 -12.03 2.22 -8.88
N PHE A 115 -11.09 2.07 -7.95
CA PHE A 115 -9.92 1.23 -8.09
C PHE A 115 -9.87 0.23 -6.96
N GLU A 116 -9.42 -0.98 -7.28
CA GLU A 116 -9.08 -1.99 -6.30
C GLU A 116 -7.62 -2.39 -6.54
N ILE A 117 -6.83 -2.35 -5.48
CA ILE A 117 -5.41 -2.71 -5.52
C ILE A 117 -5.12 -3.73 -4.44
N SER A 118 -4.47 -4.83 -4.81
CA SER A 118 -4.01 -5.86 -3.88
C SER A 118 -2.49 -5.98 -3.93
N VAL A 119 -1.88 -6.05 -2.75
CA VAL A 119 -0.44 -6.24 -2.59
C VAL A 119 -0.13 -7.37 -1.60
N VAL A 120 0.95 -8.11 -1.88
CA VAL A 120 1.49 -9.14 -0.99
C VAL A 120 3.00 -8.95 -0.80
N PRO A 121 3.60 -9.36 0.33
CA PRO A 121 5.05 -9.36 0.48
C PRO A 121 5.75 -10.19 -0.60
N ASN A 122 6.83 -9.65 -1.15
CA ASN A 122 7.72 -10.43 -2.00
C ASN A 122 8.58 -11.36 -1.13
N LYS A 123 8.32 -12.67 -1.19
CA LYS A 123 9.04 -13.66 -0.37
C LYS A 123 10.52 -13.81 -0.73
N ASN A 124 10.92 -13.37 -1.91
CA ASN A 124 12.29 -13.51 -2.42
C ASN A 124 13.12 -12.23 -2.23
N LYS A 125 12.49 -11.09 -1.90
CA LYS A 125 13.15 -9.80 -1.73
C LYS A 125 12.57 -9.03 -0.56
N GLU A 126 13.41 -8.75 0.43
CA GLU A 126 13.05 -7.87 1.55
C GLU A 126 12.66 -6.48 1.06
N ASN A 127 11.76 -5.80 1.78
CA ASN A 127 11.30 -4.45 1.44
C ASN A 127 10.66 -4.33 0.05
N HIS A 128 10.16 -5.43 -0.51
CA HIS A 128 9.43 -5.43 -1.77
C HIS A 128 8.04 -6.04 -1.58
N LEU A 129 7.09 -5.54 -2.37
CA LEU A 129 5.76 -6.09 -2.51
C LEU A 129 5.54 -6.54 -3.96
N TRP A 130 4.64 -7.49 -4.15
CA TRP A 130 4.01 -7.74 -5.43
C TRP A 130 2.67 -7.02 -5.46
N LEU A 131 2.45 -6.21 -6.48
CA LEU A 131 1.13 -5.73 -6.89
C LEU A 131 0.45 -6.84 -7.69
N THR A 132 -0.39 -7.63 -7.03
CA THR A 132 -1.05 -8.81 -7.60
C THR A 132 -2.36 -8.47 -8.30
N LYS A 133 -2.95 -7.33 -7.95
CA LYS A 133 -4.19 -6.84 -8.57
C LYS A 133 -4.17 -5.33 -8.67
N GLN A 134 -4.56 -4.84 -9.84
CA GLN A 134 -4.96 -3.44 -10.03
C GLN A 134 -6.14 -3.42 -10.99
N LYS A 135 -7.33 -3.16 -10.47
CA LYS A 135 -8.58 -3.18 -11.22
C LYS A 135 -9.18 -1.79 -11.22
N ALA A 136 -9.53 -1.28 -12.39
CA ALA A 136 -10.33 -0.06 -12.54
C ALA A 136 -11.77 -0.44 -12.90
N ILE A 137 -12.73 0.13 -12.19
CA ILE A 137 -14.16 -0.07 -12.43
C ILE A 137 -14.74 1.28 -12.82
N MET A 138 -15.31 1.35 -14.02
CA MET A 138 -15.99 2.52 -14.55
C MET A 138 -17.48 2.21 -14.68
N VAL A 139 -18.31 3.01 -14.02
CA VAL A 139 -19.76 2.99 -14.22
C VAL A 139 -20.13 4.21 -15.03
N ARG A 140 -20.70 4.01 -16.22
CA ARG A 140 -21.19 5.09 -17.09
C ARG A 140 -22.52 4.67 -17.69
N ASP A 141 -23.54 5.52 -17.59
CA ASP A 141 -24.89 5.27 -18.12
C ASP A 141 -25.44 3.89 -17.70
N GLU A 142 -25.30 3.58 -16.39
CA GLU A 142 -25.68 2.31 -15.75
C GLU A 142 -24.91 1.06 -16.22
N LYS A 143 -24.01 1.20 -17.18
CA LYS A 143 -23.10 0.15 -17.62
C LYS A 143 -21.85 0.12 -16.76
N VAL A 144 -21.53 -1.05 -16.21
CA VAL A 144 -20.27 -1.32 -15.51
C VAL A 144 -19.25 -1.87 -16.50
N THR A 145 -18.07 -1.26 -16.55
CA THR A 145 -16.92 -1.76 -17.31
C THR A 145 -15.75 -1.94 -16.36
N GLU A 146 -15.09 -3.09 -16.45
CA GLU A 146 -13.97 -3.45 -15.61
C GLU A 146 -12.71 -3.57 -16.47
N TYR A 147 -11.61 -3.01 -15.98
CA TYR A 147 -10.32 -3.06 -16.64
C TYR A 147 -9.31 -3.65 -15.67
N ASP A 148 -8.67 -4.75 -16.08
CA ASP A 148 -7.45 -5.22 -15.43
C ASP A 148 -6.28 -4.35 -15.91
N VAL A 149 -5.77 -3.52 -15.00
CA VAL A 149 -4.69 -2.59 -15.30
C VAL A 149 -3.37 -3.34 -15.41
N LEU A 150 -3.17 -4.44 -14.67
CA LEU A 150 -1.96 -5.24 -14.77
C LEU A 150 -1.86 -5.93 -16.11
N ASP A 151 -2.96 -6.47 -16.64
CA ASP A 151 -2.98 -7.05 -17.99
C ASP A 151 -2.61 -6.04 -19.08
N ASN A 152 -3.05 -4.79 -18.93
CA ASN A 152 -2.65 -3.73 -19.84
C ASN A 152 -1.17 -3.35 -19.63
N LEU A 153 -0.69 -3.26 -18.40
CA LEU A 153 0.71 -2.95 -18.09
C LEU A 153 1.66 -4.03 -18.61
N ARG A 154 1.28 -5.31 -18.60
CA ARG A 154 2.07 -6.42 -19.20
C ARG A 154 2.39 -6.21 -20.69
N ARG A 155 1.63 -5.36 -21.39
CA ARG A 155 1.89 -5.04 -22.81
C ARG A 155 3.01 -4.02 -23.00
N PHE A 156 3.33 -3.26 -21.94
CA PHE A 156 4.26 -2.14 -21.99
C PHE A 156 5.47 -2.33 -21.08
N PHE A 157 5.33 -3.13 -20.02
CA PHE A 157 6.34 -3.37 -19.01
C PHE A 157 6.53 -4.87 -18.79
N GLU A 158 7.77 -5.27 -18.49
CA GLU A 158 8.04 -6.61 -18.00
C GLU A 158 7.52 -6.73 -16.56
N LEU A 159 6.47 -7.53 -16.35
CA LEU A 159 5.97 -7.84 -15.00
C LEU A 159 6.50 -9.20 -14.56
N GLY A 160 6.69 -9.37 -13.26
CA GLY A 160 6.90 -10.70 -12.68
C GLY A 160 5.67 -11.59 -12.88
N LYS A 161 5.84 -12.91 -12.74
CA LYS A 161 4.78 -13.91 -12.81
C LYS A 161 3.68 -13.67 -11.79
N VAL A 162 4.03 -13.09 -10.63
CA VAL A 162 3.09 -12.77 -9.56
C VAL A 162 2.37 -11.44 -9.81
N GLY A 163 3.02 -10.48 -10.46
CA GLY A 163 2.50 -9.13 -10.66
C GLY A 163 3.59 -8.09 -10.89
N ALA A 164 3.26 -6.81 -10.76
CA ALA A 164 4.26 -5.75 -10.81
C ALA A 164 5.04 -5.69 -9.49
N CYS A 165 6.36 -5.58 -9.55
CA CYS A 165 7.15 -5.49 -8.34
C CYS A 165 7.19 -4.05 -7.82
N LEU A 166 6.99 -3.89 -6.51
CA LEU A 166 7.02 -2.60 -5.84
C LEU A 166 8.15 -2.58 -4.82
N ARG A 167 9.11 -1.67 -4.99
CA ARG A 167 10.22 -1.47 -4.05
C ARG A 167 9.86 -0.41 -3.03
N LYS A 168 10.05 -0.70 -1.74
CA LYS A 168 9.95 0.29 -0.67
C LYS A 168 11.12 1.28 -0.79
N GLY A 169 10.82 2.57 -0.79
CA GLY A 169 11.82 3.62 -0.70
C GLY A 169 12.57 3.54 0.63
N THR A 170 13.82 3.97 0.61
CA THR A 170 14.55 4.28 1.85
C THR A 170 13.95 5.56 2.40
N ALA A 171 13.54 5.57 3.67
CA ALA A 171 13.22 6.82 4.34
C ALA A 171 14.52 7.67 4.35
N GLU A 172 14.57 8.72 3.54
CA GLU A 172 15.57 9.75 3.74
C GLU A 172 15.26 10.38 5.10
N GLY A 173 16.16 10.17 6.06
CA GLY A 173 16.14 10.82 7.37
C GLY A 173 16.71 12.23 7.29
#